data_AF-A0A101FJ89-F1
#
_entry.id   AF-A0A101FJ89-F1
#
_cell.length_a   1.000
_cell.length_b   1.000
_cell.length_c   1.000
_cell.angle_alpha   90.00
_cell.angle_beta   90.00
_cell.angle_gamma   90.00
#
_symmetry.space_group_name_H-M   'P 1'
#
loop_
_entity.id
_entity.type
_entity.pdbx_description
1 polymer ?
#
loop_
_entity_poly.entity_id
_entity_poly.type
_entity_poly.pdbx_seq_one_letter_code
_entity_poly.pdbx_strand_id
1 'polypeptide(L)'
;MEKNKDQLKNLGFTLIKDYGLNLLEFKGEIFKIDEALSSGKPINFTKPENLLFLAQSLGLDSSLPERILLTKIAKNLLDLFSTKDLTEKVEKFFPTEVLSKLKKEGLLVEGIEREITRTYEKFLRPEEKEELTKSLIKLSLTYVFGLALFRSYLKDLFFSKGNLNGLTCSDLMYALGGTFRASLSPINENLKTGNLKGLVFFNHLPLEESNLSLVKKLLHQNIWIWSAGNEKETLKYLELIQEAGEGLREFLEAFGLPPVLCLRDEVEVFPVVLEMLSAGGLFKELSEIPLVAVYCSKNSLKTVNPGLLVPAFSGLGLEVLAIGKDFLPFKLLDEKVKVFEEGLADQILQEIIERIETKRKTLGIHQPKPRVLFDMEMRRSLSSSEHMSFYQQILLERFKNTFSSEMLPVKRAEIFRERCINCFNCVKICPFSAMSIDHVANSILVDLKKCTGCGICIGECPSEAIYLQVI
;
A
#
# COMPACT_ATOMS: atom_id res chain seq x y z
N MET A 1 -4.53 -5.88 36.05
CA MET A 1 -4.63 -4.42 35.83
C MET A 1 -4.03 -3.62 36.98
N GLU A 2 -4.48 -3.80 38.23
CA GLU A 2 -3.97 -3.03 39.39
C GLU A 2 -2.45 -3.14 39.61
N LYS A 3 -1.87 -4.34 39.51
CA LYS A 3 -0.42 -4.57 39.68
C LYS A 3 0.46 -3.87 38.61
N ASN A 4 -0.11 -3.55 37.45
CA ASN A 4 0.61 -2.96 36.31
C ASN A 4 0.12 -1.53 36.00
N LYS A 5 -0.58 -0.89 36.93
CA LYS A 5 -1.24 0.41 36.71
C LYS A 5 -0.26 1.50 36.29
N ASP A 6 0.92 1.54 36.91
CA ASP A 6 1.94 2.55 36.58
C ASP A 6 2.62 2.27 35.24
N GLN A 7 2.82 1.00 34.87
CA GLN A 7 3.31 0.64 33.54
C GLN A 7 2.33 1.07 32.44
N LEU A 8 1.04 0.86 32.64
CA LEU A 8 0.00 1.29 31.69
C LEU A 8 -0.10 2.80 31.59
N LYS A 9 -0.04 3.53 32.72
CA LYS A 9 0.00 5.00 32.72
C LYS A 9 1.19 5.54 31.93
N ASN A 10 2.38 4.98 32.15
CA ASN A 10 3.60 5.38 31.45
C ASN A 10 3.51 5.10 29.95
N LEU A 11 2.93 3.96 29.56
CA LEU A 11 2.64 3.65 28.16
C LEU A 11 1.73 4.71 27.55
N GLY A 12 0.57 4.97 28.17
CA GLY A 12 -0.39 5.96 27.71
C GLY A 12 0.24 7.34 27.53
N PHE A 13 0.98 7.81 28.53
CA PHE A 13 1.70 9.08 28.45
C PHE A 13 2.67 9.14 27.27
N THR A 14 3.46 8.08 27.07
CA THR A 14 4.46 8.02 25.99
C THR A 14 3.77 8.05 24.62
N LEU A 15 2.76 7.20 24.40
CA LEU A 15 2.05 7.12 23.13
C LEU A 15 1.32 8.42 22.79
N ILE A 16 0.67 9.04 23.78
CA ILE A 16 -0.08 10.29 23.59
C ILE A 16 0.87 11.46 23.35
N LYS A 17 2.00 11.50 24.06
CA LYS A 17 3.05 12.50 23.81
C LYS A 17 3.57 12.37 22.38
N ASP A 18 3.90 11.17 21.94
CA ASP A 18 4.46 10.94 20.60
C ASP A 18 3.42 11.21 19.50
N TYR A 19 2.17 10.83 19.72
CA TYR A 19 1.06 11.21 18.84
C TYR A 19 0.98 12.74 18.75
N GLY A 20 0.92 13.43 19.90
CA GLY A 20 0.78 14.88 19.99
C GLY A 20 1.91 15.62 19.29
N LEU A 21 3.16 15.18 19.45
CA LEU A 21 4.32 15.75 18.74
C LEU A 21 4.18 15.59 17.22
N ASN A 22 3.84 14.39 16.75
CA ASN A 22 3.62 14.14 15.32
C ASN A 22 2.44 14.94 14.75
N LEU A 23 1.39 15.12 15.54
CA LEU A 23 0.22 15.93 15.20
C LEU A 23 0.62 17.40 15.02
N LEU A 24 1.42 17.95 15.93
CA LEU A 24 1.95 19.31 15.82
C LEU A 24 2.85 19.49 14.59
N GLU A 25 3.74 18.54 14.32
CA GLU A 25 4.58 18.57 13.12
C GLU A 25 3.73 18.55 11.85
N PHE A 26 2.70 17.70 11.79
CA PHE A 26 1.77 17.64 10.65
C PHE A 26 1.01 18.95 10.46
N LYS A 27 0.57 19.60 11.54
CA LYS A 27 -0.03 20.93 11.47
C LYS A 27 0.93 21.94 10.85
N GLY A 28 2.21 21.87 11.23
CA GLY A 28 3.28 22.65 10.62
C GLY A 28 3.40 22.42 9.11
N GLU A 29 3.32 21.17 8.65
CA GLU A 29 3.34 20.85 7.21
C GLU A 29 2.12 21.42 6.47
N ILE A 30 0.93 21.39 7.08
CA ILE A 30 -0.28 21.98 6.49
C ILE A 30 -0.15 23.49 6.35
N PHE A 31 0.42 24.20 7.35
CA PHE A 31 0.64 25.64 7.25
C PHE A 31 1.58 26.05 6.11
N LYS A 32 2.51 25.18 5.70
CA LYS A 32 3.36 25.44 4.53
C LYS A 32 2.55 25.47 3.23
N ILE A 33 1.39 24.79 3.19
CA ILE A 33 0.44 24.91 2.07
C ILE A 33 -0.12 26.32 2.01
N ASP A 34 -0.55 26.87 3.15
CA ASP A 34 -1.07 28.24 3.22
C ASP A 34 -0.02 29.28 2.82
N GLU A 35 1.24 29.07 3.23
CA GLU A 35 2.39 29.88 2.80
C GLU A 35 2.59 29.81 1.28
N ALA A 36 2.58 28.60 0.71
CA ALA A 36 2.71 28.38 -0.73
C ALA A 36 1.58 29.06 -1.52
N LEU A 37 0.32 28.93 -1.05
CA LEU A 37 -0.86 29.58 -1.63
C LEU A 37 -0.77 31.11 -1.54
N SER A 38 -0.29 31.65 -0.42
CA SER A 38 -0.19 33.09 -0.16
C SER A 38 0.98 33.76 -0.90
N SER A 39 2.00 33.00 -1.29
CA SER A 39 3.20 33.51 -1.96
C SER A 39 2.94 34.11 -3.36
N GLY A 40 1.77 33.84 -3.95
CA GLY A 40 1.41 34.29 -5.30
C GLY A 40 2.15 33.58 -6.43
N LYS A 41 3.17 32.77 -6.14
CA LYS A 41 3.98 32.03 -7.13
C LYS A 41 3.25 30.78 -7.67
N PRO A 42 3.60 30.28 -8.87
CA PRO A 42 3.17 28.96 -9.30
C PRO A 42 3.68 27.90 -8.32
N ILE A 43 2.79 26.99 -7.92
CA ILE A 43 3.11 25.89 -7.00
C ILE A 43 3.60 24.74 -7.86
N ASN A 44 4.89 24.41 -7.77
CA ASN A 44 5.44 23.25 -8.46
C ASN A 44 5.30 22.02 -7.57
N PHE A 45 4.49 21.06 -8.00
CA PHE A 45 4.34 19.78 -7.32
C PHE A 45 5.46 18.83 -7.73
N THR A 46 5.98 18.07 -6.76
CA THR A 46 6.94 16.99 -7.07
C THR A 46 6.23 15.74 -7.58
N LYS A 47 5.07 15.45 -6.98
CA LYS A 47 4.17 14.34 -7.34
C LYS A 47 2.72 14.85 -7.40
N PRO A 48 2.27 15.50 -8.49
CA PRO A 48 0.92 16.04 -8.61
C PRO A 48 -0.18 14.99 -8.41
N GLU A 49 0.10 13.72 -8.69
CA GLU A 49 -0.78 12.59 -8.40
C GLU A 49 -1.22 12.48 -6.92
N ASN A 50 -0.36 12.89 -5.99
CA ASN A 50 -0.67 12.83 -4.56
C ASN A 50 -1.75 13.86 -4.20
N LEU A 51 -1.85 14.97 -4.95
CA LEU A 51 -2.92 15.96 -4.77
C LEU A 51 -4.28 15.33 -5.03
N LEU A 52 -4.40 14.55 -6.11
CA LEU A 52 -5.65 13.86 -6.48
C LEU A 52 -6.00 12.78 -5.45
N PHE A 53 -5.02 11.98 -5.03
CA PHE A 53 -5.19 10.99 -3.96
C PHE A 53 -5.72 11.65 -2.68
N LEU A 54 -5.10 12.75 -2.24
CA LEU A 54 -5.51 13.50 -1.05
C LEU A 54 -6.92 14.08 -1.23
N ALA A 55 -7.24 14.66 -2.39
CA ALA A 55 -8.55 15.22 -2.65
C ALA A 55 -9.65 14.15 -2.55
N GLN A 56 -9.49 13.04 -3.24
CA GLN A 56 -10.49 11.96 -3.27
C GLN A 56 -10.62 11.27 -1.91
N SER A 57 -9.50 11.04 -1.21
CA SER A 57 -9.52 10.48 0.17
C SER A 57 -10.27 11.37 1.16
N LEU A 58 -10.36 12.67 0.89
CA LEU A 58 -11.13 13.63 1.67
C LEU A 58 -12.55 13.84 1.12
N GLY A 59 -12.96 13.07 0.10
CA GLY A 59 -14.26 13.19 -0.57
C GLY A 59 -14.44 14.51 -1.34
N LEU A 60 -13.36 15.10 -1.85
CA LEU A 60 -13.36 16.32 -2.64
C LEU A 60 -13.48 16.01 -4.13
N ASP A 61 -14.17 16.89 -4.86
CA ASP A 61 -14.26 16.84 -6.33
C ASP A 61 -12.90 17.14 -6.96
N SER A 62 -12.31 16.14 -7.61
CA SER A 62 -10.99 16.18 -8.24
C SER A 62 -10.95 16.99 -9.54
N SER A 63 -12.10 17.42 -10.09
CA SER A 63 -12.17 18.29 -11.27
C SER A 63 -11.84 19.75 -10.96
N LEU A 64 -11.74 20.11 -9.68
CA LEU A 64 -11.45 21.48 -9.24
C LEU A 64 -10.00 21.90 -9.57
N PRO A 65 -9.74 23.19 -9.82
CA PRO A 65 -8.38 23.72 -9.99
C PRO A 65 -7.47 23.38 -8.80
N GLU A 66 -6.20 23.07 -9.07
CA GLU A 66 -5.22 22.60 -8.08
C GLU A 66 -5.10 23.51 -6.85
N ARG A 67 -5.10 24.84 -7.05
CA ARG A 67 -5.09 25.81 -5.94
C ARG A 67 -6.33 25.69 -5.05
N ILE A 68 -7.51 25.50 -5.64
CA ILE A 68 -8.77 25.33 -4.89
C ILE A 68 -8.77 23.99 -4.16
N LEU A 69 -8.27 22.93 -4.81
CA LEU A 69 -8.07 21.62 -4.18
C LEU A 69 -7.16 21.73 -2.95
N LEU A 70 -6.00 22.36 -3.08
CA LEU A 70 -5.06 22.56 -1.98
C LEU A 70 -5.70 23.29 -0.80
N THR A 71 -6.43 24.39 -1.05
CA THR A 71 -7.12 25.12 0.03
C THR A 71 -8.17 24.24 0.71
N LYS A 72 -8.94 23.46 -0.05
CA LYS A 72 -9.94 22.55 0.51
C LYS A 72 -9.31 21.39 1.28
N ILE A 73 -8.21 20.82 0.79
CA ILE A 73 -7.42 19.78 1.46
C ILE A 73 -6.88 20.33 2.78
N ALA A 74 -6.18 21.46 2.77
CA ALA A 74 -5.62 22.08 3.97
C ALA A 74 -6.71 22.37 5.01
N LYS A 75 -7.86 22.93 4.59
CA LYS A 75 -9.00 23.18 5.48
C LYS A 75 -9.58 21.89 6.07
N ASN A 76 -9.81 20.86 5.25
CA ASN A 76 -10.35 19.59 5.73
C ASN A 76 -9.38 18.89 6.69
N LEU A 77 -8.07 18.97 6.43
CA LEU A 77 -7.05 18.42 7.33
C LEU A 77 -6.97 19.24 8.63
N LEU A 78 -7.09 20.57 8.58
CA LEU A 78 -7.14 21.42 9.78
C LEU A 78 -8.39 21.18 10.62
N ASP A 79 -9.53 20.87 9.99
CA ASP A 79 -10.75 20.49 10.70
C ASP A 79 -10.54 19.22 11.55
N LEU A 80 -9.56 18.36 11.23
CA LEU A 80 -9.23 17.17 12.02
C LEU A 80 -8.68 17.49 13.40
N PHE A 81 -8.12 18.68 13.58
CA PHE A 81 -7.62 19.20 14.86
C PHE A 81 -8.74 19.84 15.69
N SER A 82 -9.94 19.28 15.62
CA SER A 82 -11.09 19.75 16.39
C SER A 82 -11.57 18.69 17.35
N THR A 83 -12.04 19.13 18.52
CA THR A 83 -12.70 18.31 19.54
C THR A 83 -14.17 18.04 19.24
N LYS A 84 -14.71 18.60 18.14
CA LYS A 84 -16.09 18.36 17.71
C LYS A 84 -16.29 16.89 17.33
N ASP A 85 -17.54 16.44 17.38
CA ASP A 85 -17.92 15.19 16.76
C ASP A 85 -17.82 15.35 15.24
N LEU A 86 -16.86 14.63 14.67
CA LEU A 86 -16.53 14.61 13.26
C LEU A 86 -16.81 13.24 12.64
N THR A 87 -17.65 12.41 13.26
CA THR A 87 -17.91 11.03 12.81
C THR A 87 -18.15 10.96 11.29
N GLU A 88 -19.02 11.80 10.73
CA GLU A 88 -19.30 11.81 9.27
C GLU A 88 -18.11 12.21 8.39
N LYS A 89 -17.18 13.05 8.90
CA LYS A 89 -15.97 13.43 8.17
C LYS A 89 -14.89 12.36 8.32
N VAL A 90 -14.73 11.85 9.54
CA VAL A 90 -13.76 10.84 9.91
C VAL A 90 -14.02 9.53 9.20
N GLU A 91 -15.30 9.15 9.05
CA GLU A 91 -15.68 7.96 8.30
C GLU A 91 -15.17 8.02 6.85
N LYS A 92 -15.18 9.18 6.21
CA LYS A 92 -14.75 9.32 4.80
C LYS A 92 -13.27 9.02 4.58
N PHE A 93 -12.43 9.07 5.62
CA PHE A 93 -10.99 8.78 5.51
C PHE A 93 -10.68 7.29 5.53
N PHE A 94 -11.59 6.48 6.07
CA PHE A 94 -11.39 5.05 6.13
C PHE A 94 -11.95 4.40 4.87
N PRO A 95 -11.23 3.45 4.28
CA PRO A 95 -11.79 2.59 3.24
C PRO A 95 -13.08 1.92 3.72
N THR A 96 -14.02 1.69 2.79
CA THR A 96 -15.34 1.13 3.10
C THR A 96 -15.28 -0.21 3.83
N GLU A 97 -14.29 -1.01 3.48
CA GLU A 97 -13.98 -2.32 4.05
C GLU A 97 -13.57 -2.19 5.52
N VAL A 98 -12.75 -1.18 5.85
CA VAL A 98 -12.35 -0.87 7.22
C VAL A 98 -13.54 -0.35 8.02
N LEU A 99 -14.32 0.58 7.46
CA LEU A 99 -15.50 1.14 8.13
C LEU A 99 -16.52 0.07 8.54
N SER A 100 -16.77 -0.91 7.67
CA SER A 100 -17.72 -1.99 7.95
C SER A 100 -17.30 -2.76 9.21
N LYS A 101 -16.00 -3.02 9.37
CA LYS A 101 -15.41 -3.65 10.54
C LYS A 101 -15.45 -2.76 11.77
N LEU A 102 -15.08 -1.49 11.64
CA LEU A 102 -15.11 -0.54 12.75
C LEU A 102 -16.53 -0.39 13.34
N LYS A 103 -17.55 -0.36 12.48
CA LYS A 103 -18.96 -0.35 12.89
C LYS A 103 -19.35 -1.61 13.65
N LYS A 104 -18.98 -2.78 13.13
CA LYS A 104 -19.28 -4.09 13.75
C LYS A 104 -18.61 -4.28 15.11
N GLU A 105 -17.38 -3.78 15.28
CA GLU A 105 -16.58 -3.98 16.50
C GLU A 105 -16.68 -2.81 17.51
N GLY A 106 -17.49 -1.79 17.23
CA GLY A 106 -17.64 -0.62 18.10
C GLY A 106 -16.40 0.28 18.14
N LEU A 107 -15.56 0.20 17.10
CA LEU A 107 -14.31 0.94 16.95
C LEU A 107 -14.48 2.25 16.14
N LEU A 108 -15.70 2.74 16.00
CA LEU A 108 -15.96 4.04 15.37
C LEU A 108 -15.25 5.17 16.09
N VAL A 109 -14.65 6.05 15.29
CA VAL A 109 -13.88 7.20 15.72
C VAL A 109 -14.74 8.46 15.57
N GLU A 110 -14.85 9.23 16.64
CA GLU A 110 -15.65 10.46 16.67
C GLU A 110 -14.83 11.73 16.41
N GLY A 111 -13.49 11.66 16.49
CA GLY A 111 -12.60 12.79 16.21
C GLY A 111 -11.18 12.58 16.76
N ILE A 112 -10.16 13.13 16.09
CA ILE A 112 -8.75 12.86 16.44
C ILE A 112 -8.41 13.36 17.85
N GLU A 113 -8.61 14.64 18.16
CA GLU A 113 -8.28 15.20 19.48
C GLU A 113 -9.15 14.61 20.60
N ARG A 114 -10.38 14.23 20.26
CA ARG A 114 -11.30 13.59 21.20
C ARG A 114 -10.83 12.19 21.59
N GLU A 115 -10.36 11.39 20.63
CA GLU A 115 -9.80 10.07 20.92
C GLU A 115 -8.48 10.16 21.72
N ILE A 116 -7.65 11.18 21.47
CA ILE A 116 -6.46 11.45 22.30
C ILE A 116 -6.86 11.69 23.76
N THR A 117 -7.83 12.58 23.99
CA THR A 117 -8.29 12.94 25.34
C THR A 117 -8.94 11.76 26.06
N ARG A 118 -9.85 11.04 25.38
CA ARG A 118 -10.51 9.84 25.92
C ARG A 118 -9.49 8.77 26.30
N THR A 119 -8.53 8.50 25.41
CA THR A 119 -7.50 7.50 25.65
C THR A 119 -6.63 7.91 26.84
N TYR A 120 -6.28 9.20 26.96
CA TYR A 120 -5.55 9.71 28.12
C TYR A 120 -6.29 9.46 29.44
N GLU A 121 -7.58 9.80 29.50
CA GLU A 121 -8.42 9.61 30.68
C GLU A 121 -8.50 8.13 31.08
N LYS A 122 -8.67 7.24 30.10
CA LYS A 122 -8.72 5.78 30.31
C LYS A 122 -7.38 5.23 30.80
N PHE A 123 -6.24 5.78 30.36
CA PHE A 123 -4.93 5.41 30.89
C PHE A 123 -4.68 5.93 32.31
N LEU A 124 -5.23 7.10 32.68
CA LEU A 124 -5.16 7.61 34.05
C LEU A 124 -5.95 6.74 35.03
N ARG A 125 -7.12 6.25 34.58
CA ARG A 125 -8.04 5.40 35.35
C ARG A 125 -8.37 4.12 34.59
N PRO A 126 -7.44 3.15 34.53
CA PRO A 126 -7.67 1.89 33.84
C PRO A 126 -8.58 1.00 34.69
N GLU A 127 -9.89 1.17 34.50
CA GLU A 127 -10.95 0.41 35.18
C GLU A 127 -11.18 -0.93 34.46
N GLU A 128 -11.44 -0.89 33.14
CA GLU A 128 -11.71 -2.07 32.33
C GLU A 128 -10.68 -2.29 31.21
N LYS A 129 -10.16 -3.51 31.11
CA LYS A 129 -9.16 -3.91 30.08
C LYS A 129 -9.71 -3.75 28.66
N GLU A 130 -10.96 -4.17 28.44
CA GLU A 130 -11.58 -4.15 27.12
C GLU A 130 -11.77 -2.72 26.60
N GLU A 131 -12.31 -1.82 27.42
CA GLU A 131 -12.49 -0.42 27.06
C GLU A 131 -11.16 0.28 26.77
N LEU A 132 -10.13 0.04 27.60
CA LEU A 132 -8.80 0.62 27.39
C LEU A 132 -8.19 0.12 26.07
N THR A 133 -8.37 -1.16 25.75
CA THR A 133 -7.89 -1.76 24.50
C THR A 133 -8.60 -1.16 23.30
N LYS A 134 -9.94 -1.02 23.35
CA LYS A 134 -10.72 -0.35 22.31
C LYS A 134 -10.28 1.10 22.11
N SER A 135 -10.07 1.85 23.20
CA SER A 135 -9.59 3.24 23.12
C SER A 135 -8.21 3.33 22.48
N LEU A 136 -7.29 2.42 22.84
CA LEU A 136 -5.95 2.35 22.26
C LEU A 136 -5.98 2.01 20.77
N ILE A 137 -6.85 1.07 20.35
CA ILE A 137 -7.06 0.74 18.94
C ILE A 137 -7.59 1.95 18.18
N LYS A 138 -8.59 2.66 18.71
CA LYS A 138 -9.12 3.89 18.10
C LYS A 138 -8.03 4.94 17.91
N LEU A 139 -7.25 5.23 18.96
CA LEU A 139 -6.12 6.16 18.89
C LEU A 139 -5.09 5.74 17.82
N SER A 140 -4.83 4.45 17.73
CA SER A 140 -3.86 3.90 16.76
C SER A 140 -4.37 4.00 15.32
N LEU A 141 -5.66 3.73 15.09
CA LEU A 141 -6.29 3.87 13.78
C LEU A 141 -6.38 5.33 13.34
N THR A 142 -6.67 6.27 14.26
CA THR A 142 -6.63 7.71 13.93
C THR A 142 -5.23 8.17 13.60
N TYR A 143 -4.22 7.63 14.28
CA TYR A 143 -2.83 7.92 13.96
C TYR A 143 -2.52 7.49 12.52
N VAL A 144 -2.80 6.24 12.17
CA VAL A 144 -2.45 5.69 10.86
C VAL A 144 -3.20 6.39 9.73
N PHE A 145 -4.55 6.37 9.79
CA PHE A 145 -5.40 6.83 8.70
C PHE A 145 -5.65 8.33 8.70
N GLY A 146 -5.60 8.98 9.85
CA GLY A 146 -5.88 10.42 10.00
C GLY A 146 -4.65 11.31 10.03
N LEU A 147 -3.46 10.77 10.32
CA LEU A 147 -2.24 11.56 10.50
C LEU A 147 -1.08 11.06 9.65
N ALA A 148 -0.60 9.84 9.90
CA ALA A 148 0.64 9.35 9.34
C ALA A 148 0.59 9.19 7.81
N LEU A 149 -0.48 8.58 7.28
CA LEU A 149 -0.66 8.45 5.84
C LEU A 149 -0.76 9.82 5.16
N PHE A 150 -1.69 10.67 5.60
CA PHE A 150 -1.85 12.02 5.03
C PHE A 150 -0.56 12.83 5.09
N ARG A 151 0.16 12.78 6.22
CA ARG A 151 1.47 13.44 6.36
C ARG A 151 2.49 12.92 5.35
N SER A 152 2.54 11.61 5.14
CA SER A 152 3.47 10.98 4.18
C SER A 152 3.20 11.46 2.75
N TYR A 153 1.93 11.41 2.30
CA TYR A 153 1.54 11.91 0.98
C TYR A 153 1.71 13.43 0.80
N LEU A 154 1.43 14.22 1.85
CA LEU A 154 1.57 15.69 1.83
C LEU A 154 3.03 16.12 1.78
N LYS A 155 3.95 15.42 2.45
CA LYS A 155 5.39 15.70 2.35
C LYS A 155 5.90 15.54 0.91
N ASP A 156 5.49 14.46 0.24
CA ASP A 156 5.87 14.18 -1.15
C ASP A 156 5.28 15.18 -2.16
N LEU A 157 4.22 15.91 -1.79
CA LEU A 157 3.59 16.89 -2.67
C LEU A 157 4.47 18.14 -2.87
N PHE A 158 5.11 18.62 -1.80
CA PHE A 158 5.84 19.90 -1.77
C PHE A 158 7.37 19.79 -1.68
N PHE A 159 7.91 18.69 -1.15
CA PHE A 159 9.35 18.58 -0.86
C PHE A 159 10.05 17.58 -1.79
N SER A 160 10.93 18.07 -2.66
CA SER A 160 11.81 17.25 -3.50
C SER A 160 13.22 17.01 -2.92
N LYS A 161 13.56 17.61 -1.78
CA LYS A 161 14.93 17.58 -1.24
C LYS A 161 15.12 16.47 -0.20
N GLY A 162 15.63 15.34 -0.67
CA GLY A 162 16.62 14.54 0.06
C GLY A 162 16.31 13.05 0.22
N ASN A 163 17.08 12.22 -0.49
CA ASN A 163 17.23 10.76 -0.36
C ASN A 163 15.98 9.90 -0.62
N LEU A 164 15.82 9.48 -1.89
CA LEU A 164 15.25 8.18 -2.32
C LEU A 164 14.31 7.54 -1.28
N ASN A 165 13.12 8.12 -1.14
CA ASN A 165 12.04 7.56 -0.33
C ASN A 165 11.67 6.19 -0.91
N GLY A 166 11.52 5.15 -0.08
CA GLY A 166 11.24 3.79 -0.54
C GLY A 166 9.95 3.65 -1.37
N LEU A 167 9.64 2.42 -1.80
CA LEU A 167 8.53 2.18 -2.72
C LEU A 167 7.17 2.47 -2.07
N THR A 168 6.30 3.18 -2.79
CA THR A 168 4.90 3.37 -2.39
C THR A 168 4.02 2.24 -2.91
N CYS A 169 2.80 2.13 -2.37
CA CYS A 169 1.78 1.21 -2.88
C CYS A 169 1.53 1.43 -4.39
N SER A 170 1.51 2.69 -4.83
CA SER A 170 1.36 3.03 -6.25
C SER A 170 2.50 2.50 -7.11
N ASP A 171 3.74 2.60 -6.63
CA ASP A 171 4.92 2.10 -7.35
C ASP A 171 4.88 0.57 -7.45
N LEU A 172 4.47 -0.11 -6.37
CA LEU A 172 4.29 -1.55 -6.36
C LEU A 172 3.19 -2.02 -7.32
N MET A 173 2.04 -1.33 -7.35
CA MET A 173 0.98 -1.61 -8.30
C MET A 173 1.46 -1.43 -9.75
N TYR A 174 2.24 -0.39 -10.00
CA TYR A 174 2.84 -0.14 -11.31
C TYR A 174 3.82 -1.26 -11.70
N ALA A 175 4.67 -1.71 -10.77
CA ALA A 175 5.61 -2.81 -11.02
C ALA A 175 4.88 -4.12 -11.40
N LEU A 176 3.72 -4.38 -10.80
CA LEU A 176 2.97 -5.63 -11.00
C LEU A 176 1.99 -5.62 -12.16
N GLY A 177 1.42 -4.46 -12.51
CA GLY A 177 0.36 -4.34 -13.51
C GLY A 177 0.64 -3.37 -14.66
N GLY A 178 1.82 -2.72 -14.63
CA GLY A 178 2.18 -1.65 -15.56
C GLY A 178 1.23 -0.45 -15.46
N THR A 179 1.23 0.38 -16.50
CA THR A 179 0.35 1.56 -16.57
C THR A 179 -1.14 1.20 -16.64
N PHE A 180 -1.51 0.21 -17.46
CA PHE A 180 -2.91 -0.01 -17.85
C PHE A 180 -3.68 -0.99 -16.96
N ARG A 181 -2.98 -1.81 -16.16
CA ARG A 181 -3.60 -2.81 -15.28
C ARG A 181 -2.96 -2.82 -13.89
N ALA A 182 -2.39 -1.68 -13.48
CA ALA A 182 -1.81 -1.49 -12.15
C ALA A 182 -2.80 -1.99 -11.09
N SER A 183 -2.41 -3.07 -10.42
CA SER A 183 -3.20 -3.75 -9.41
C SER A 183 -2.29 -4.69 -8.61
N LEU A 184 -2.69 -5.00 -7.39
CA LEU A 184 -2.03 -6.02 -6.57
C LEU A 184 -2.62 -7.43 -6.78
N SER A 185 -3.47 -7.60 -7.79
CA SER A 185 -4.05 -8.90 -8.15
C SER A 185 -3.01 -10.00 -8.40
N PRO A 186 -1.81 -9.74 -8.97
CA PRO A 186 -0.80 -10.78 -9.13
C PRO A 186 -0.30 -11.36 -7.80
N ILE A 187 -0.26 -10.55 -6.72
CA ILE A 187 0.10 -11.05 -5.39
C ILE A 187 -0.98 -12.01 -4.89
N ASN A 188 -2.26 -11.63 -5.02
CA ASN A 188 -3.38 -12.46 -4.58
C ASN A 188 -3.42 -13.81 -5.32
N GLU A 189 -3.22 -13.82 -6.64
CA GLU A 189 -3.20 -15.05 -7.43
C GLU A 189 -2.01 -15.95 -7.07
N ASN A 190 -0.83 -15.38 -6.78
CA ASN A 190 0.32 -16.17 -6.34
C ASN A 190 0.15 -16.71 -4.91
N LEU A 191 -0.54 -15.98 -4.02
CA LEU A 191 -0.92 -16.49 -2.70
C LEU A 191 -1.90 -17.67 -2.80
N LYS A 192 -2.88 -17.55 -3.70
CA LYS A 192 -3.91 -18.55 -3.97
C LYS A 192 -3.36 -19.83 -4.58
N THR A 193 -2.45 -19.71 -5.54
CA THR A 193 -1.79 -20.85 -6.19
C THR A 193 -0.76 -21.53 -5.29
N GLY A 194 -0.20 -20.80 -4.32
CA GLY A 194 0.78 -21.31 -3.37
C GLY A 194 2.23 -21.06 -3.76
N ASN A 195 2.46 -20.39 -4.90
CA ASN A 195 3.78 -19.88 -5.27
C ASN A 195 4.32 -18.92 -4.20
N LEU A 196 3.43 -18.09 -3.64
CA LEU A 196 3.67 -17.34 -2.42
C LEU A 196 2.92 -18.03 -1.27
N LYS A 197 3.64 -18.44 -0.22
CA LYS A 197 3.00 -18.98 0.98
C LYS A 197 2.38 -17.87 1.83
N GLY A 198 3.03 -16.73 1.94
CA GLY A 198 2.53 -15.62 2.74
C GLY A 198 3.44 -14.41 2.64
N LEU A 199 3.10 -13.40 3.43
CA LEU A 199 3.79 -12.13 3.49
C LEU A 199 4.25 -11.85 4.92
N VAL A 200 5.40 -11.22 5.06
CA VAL A 200 5.88 -10.72 6.36
C VAL A 200 6.29 -9.28 6.19
N PHE A 201 5.83 -8.42 7.10
CA PHE A 201 6.25 -7.03 7.15
C PHE A 201 7.09 -6.77 8.39
N PHE A 202 8.30 -6.23 8.23
CA PHE A 202 9.15 -5.76 9.32
C PHE A 202 9.11 -4.23 9.40
N ASN A 203 8.83 -3.70 10.59
CA ASN A 203 8.84 -2.25 10.81
C ASN A 203 10.17 -1.58 10.45
N HIS A 204 11.27 -2.32 10.54
CA HIS A 204 12.54 -2.03 9.88
C HIS A 204 13.43 -3.25 10.06
N LEU A 205 14.14 -3.62 9.00
CA LEU A 205 14.97 -4.82 8.97
C LEU A 205 16.42 -4.44 8.71
N PRO A 206 17.28 -4.41 9.74
CA PRO A 206 18.69 -4.16 9.55
C PRO A 206 19.43 -5.43 9.11
N LEU A 207 20.46 -5.23 8.26
CA LEU A 207 21.39 -6.27 7.83
C LEU A 207 22.37 -6.62 8.95
N GLU A 208 21.92 -7.45 9.88
CA GLU A 208 22.74 -8.08 10.92
C GLU A 208 22.74 -9.61 10.72
N GLU A 209 23.79 -10.31 11.15
CA GLU A 209 23.95 -11.76 10.92
C GLU A 209 22.74 -12.59 11.43
N SER A 210 22.20 -12.22 12.60
CA SER A 210 21.02 -12.87 13.19
C SER A 210 19.77 -12.70 12.33
N ASN A 211 19.54 -11.50 11.80
CA ASN A 211 18.39 -11.19 10.94
C ASN A 211 18.55 -11.81 9.56
N LEU A 212 19.78 -11.86 9.01
CA LEU A 212 20.05 -12.51 7.74
C LEU A 212 19.69 -13.99 7.75
N SER A 213 19.99 -14.70 8.83
CA SER A 213 19.56 -16.10 9.00
C SER A 213 18.04 -16.25 8.96
N LEU A 214 17.32 -15.39 9.68
CA LEU A 214 15.85 -15.36 9.68
C LEU A 214 15.29 -15.08 8.27
N VAL A 215 15.83 -14.06 7.59
CA VAL A 215 15.43 -13.66 6.23
C VAL A 215 15.60 -14.81 5.25
N LYS A 216 16.77 -15.46 5.22
CA LYS A 216 17.02 -16.59 4.34
C LYS A 216 16.03 -17.73 4.57
N LYS A 217 15.76 -18.08 5.83
CA LYS A 217 14.79 -19.13 6.19
C LYS A 217 13.36 -18.78 5.74
N LEU A 218 12.94 -17.52 5.84
CA LEU A 218 11.64 -17.05 5.36
C LEU A 218 11.53 -17.13 3.82
N LEU A 219 12.54 -16.61 3.11
CA LEU A 219 12.59 -16.65 1.65
C LEU A 219 12.55 -18.09 1.10
N HIS A 220 13.29 -18.99 1.74
CA HIS A 220 13.30 -20.41 1.39
C HIS A 220 11.91 -21.06 1.52
N GLN A 221 11.07 -20.55 2.43
CA GLN A 221 9.68 -21.01 2.63
C GLN A 221 8.68 -20.37 1.67
N ASN A 222 9.12 -19.67 0.62
CA ASN A 222 8.29 -18.89 -0.30
C ASN A 222 7.46 -17.80 0.41
N ILE A 223 8.00 -17.22 1.48
CA ILE A 223 7.38 -16.09 2.18
C ILE A 223 8.08 -14.82 1.69
N TRP A 224 7.31 -13.89 1.13
CA TRP A 224 7.86 -12.63 0.64
C TRP A 224 7.96 -11.62 1.77
N ILE A 225 9.09 -10.91 1.83
CA ILE A 225 9.44 -10.03 2.94
C ILE A 225 9.33 -8.58 2.49
N TRP A 226 8.57 -7.81 3.26
CA TRP A 226 8.48 -6.36 3.17
C TRP A 226 9.13 -5.74 4.40
N SER A 227 9.72 -4.57 4.23
CA SER A 227 10.25 -3.81 5.34
C SER A 227 10.04 -2.31 5.14
N ALA A 228 9.97 -1.52 6.19
CA ALA A 228 10.08 -0.07 6.04
C ALA A 228 11.54 0.34 5.82
N GLY A 229 11.76 1.24 4.86
CA GLY A 229 13.09 1.69 4.50
C GLY A 229 13.14 2.50 3.21
N ASN A 230 14.31 2.49 2.58
CA ASN A 230 14.53 3.17 1.30
C ASN A 230 14.98 2.21 0.20
N GLU A 231 14.97 2.69 -1.05
CA GLU A 231 15.39 1.89 -2.20
C GLU A 231 16.85 1.39 -2.07
N LYS A 232 17.75 2.16 -1.44
CA LYS A 232 19.14 1.72 -1.24
C LYS A 232 19.23 0.52 -0.29
N GLU A 233 18.31 0.42 0.67
CA GLU A 233 18.23 -0.74 1.56
C GLU A 233 17.71 -1.97 0.81
N THR A 234 16.70 -1.81 -0.05
CA THR A 234 16.25 -2.87 -0.98
C THR A 234 17.41 -3.46 -1.78
N LEU A 235 18.28 -2.60 -2.33
CA LEU A 235 19.42 -3.04 -3.17
C LEU A 235 20.38 -3.98 -2.42
N LYS A 236 20.52 -3.83 -1.09
CA LYS A 236 21.41 -4.66 -0.28
C LYS A 236 20.95 -6.12 -0.19
N TYR A 237 19.66 -6.38 -0.44
CA TYR A 237 19.07 -7.70 -0.32
C TYR A 237 18.95 -8.43 -1.65
N LEU A 238 19.29 -7.81 -2.79
CA LEU A 238 19.06 -8.39 -4.13
C LEU A 238 19.70 -9.77 -4.32
N GLU A 239 20.90 -9.98 -3.77
CA GLU A 239 21.63 -11.25 -3.89
C GLU A 239 20.89 -12.42 -3.20
N LEU A 240 20.01 -12.13 -2.24
CA LEU A 240 19.23 -13.15 -1.52
C LEU A 240 18.14 -13.79 -2.38
N ILE A 241 17.95 -13.36 -3.63
CA ILE A 241 17.02 -14.01 -4.55
C ILE A 241 17.37 -15.49 -4.79
N GLN A 242 18.65 -15.84 -4.65
CA GLN A 242 19.13 -17.23 -4.76
C GLN A 242 18.67 -18.13 -3.60
N GLU A 243 18.35 -17.52 -2.45
CA GLU A 243 17.88 -18.20 -1.24
C GLU A 243 16.35 -18.38 -1.24
N ALA A 244 15.65 -17.71 -2.16
CA ALA A 244 14.21 -17.83 -2.32
C ALA A 244 13.84 -19.22 -2.85
N GLY A 245 12.77 -19.80 -2.29
CA GLY A 245 12.20 -21.03 -2.82
C GLY A 245 11.65 -20.82 -4.23
N GLU A 246 11.46 -21.91 -4.98
CA GLU A 246 11.13 -21.92 -6.40
C GLU A 246 9.94 -21.01 -6.76
N GLY A 247 8.81 -21.16 -6.07
CA GLY A 247 7.60 -20.38 -6.36
C GLY A 247 7.74 -18.88 -6.07
N LEU A 248 8.44 -18.50 -5.00
CA LEU A 248 8.73 -17.08 -4.72
C LEU A 248 9.71 -16.53 -5.74
N ARG A 249 10.76 -17.29 -6.06
CA ARG A 249 11.78 -16.88 -7.03
C ARG A 249 11.19 -16.65 -8.41
N GLU A 250 10.37 -17.57 -8.91
CA GLU A 250 9.68 -17.41 -10.20
C GLU A 250 8.80 -16.15 -10.22
N PHE A 251 8.05 -15.91 -9.15
CA PHE A 251 7.23 -14.71 -9.02
C PHE A 251 8.09 -13.44 -9.07
N LEU A 252 9.16 -13.39 -8.28
CA LEU A 252 10.03 -12.22 -8.21
C LEU A 252 10.76 -11.95 -9.53
N GLU A 253 11.31 -12.99 -10.17
CA GLU A 253 12.00 -12.87 -11.45
C GLU A 253 11.04 -12.43 -12.57
N ALA A 254 9.80 -12.92 -12.57
CA ALA A 254 8.79 -12.55 -13.58
C ALA A 254 8.44 -11.06 -13.56
N PHE A 255 8.41 -10.44 -12.37
CA PHE A 255 8.09 -9.03 -12.19
C PHE A 255 9.31 -8.12 -11.96
N GLY A 256 10.52 -8.69 -11.91
CA GLY A 256 11.75 -7.95 -11.62
C GLY A 256 11.77 -7.35 -10.21
N LEU A 257 11.18 -8.05 -9.23
CA LEU A 257 11.03 -7.57 -7.86
C LEU A 257 12.13 -8.11 -6.93
N PRO A 258 12.51 -7.35 -5.89
CA PRO A 258 13.52 -7.77 -4.92
C PRO A 258 12.97 -8.80 -3.91
N PRO A 259 13.82 -9.68 -3.37
CA PRO A 259 13.41 -10.65 -2.34
C PRO A 259 12.98 -9.99 -1.03
N VAL A 260 13.57 -8.85 -0.69
CA VAL A 260 13.12 -7.97 0.40
C VAL A 260 12.74 -6.64 -0.22
N LEU A 261 11.47 -6.27 -0.12
CA LEU A 261 10.94 -5.02 -0.66
C LEU A 261 10.88 -3.95 0.45
N CYS A 262 11.70 -2.91 0.35
CA CYS A 262 11.59 -1.78 1.27
C CYS A 262 10.51 -0.79 0.79
N LEU A 263 9.40 -0.76 1.53
CA LEU A 263 8.37 0.26 1.45
C LEU A 263 8.87 1.56 2.06
N ARG A 264 8.31 2.69 1.62
CA ARG A 264 8.74 4.04 2.02
C ARG A 264 8.89 4.27 3.53
N ASP A 265 7.94 3.80 4.32
CA ASP A 265 7.87 4.03 5.76
C ASP A 265 7.05 2.93 6.45
N GLU A 266 6.92 3.01 7.78
CA GLU A 266 6.20 2.00 8.57
C GLU A 266 4.68 1.98 8.36
N VAL A 267 4.11 2.98 7.68
CA VAL A 267 2.66 3.10 7.45
C VAL A 267 2.25 2.79 6.01
N GLU A 268 3.20 2.75 5.08
CA GLU A 268 2.95 2.43 3.67
C GLU A 268 2.36 1.01 3.46
N VAL A 269 2.58 0.10 4.40
CA VAL A 269 2.00 -1.25 4.40
C VAL A 269 0.47 -1.22 4.43
N PHE A 270 -0.17 -0.24 5.08
CA PHE A 270 -1.63 -0.19 5.19
C PHE A 270 -2.30 0.03 3.81
N PRO A 271 -1.90 1.05 3.01
CA PRO A 271 -2.30 1.18 1.62
C PRO A 271 -2.17 -0.10 0.79
N VAL A 272 -1.05 -0.82 0.93
CA VAL A 272 -0.79 -2.06 0.18
C VAL A 272 -1.80 -3.14 0.55
N VAL A 273 -2.02 -3.39 1.84
CA VAL A 273 -2.94 -4.44 2.32
C VAL A 273 -4.38 -4.11 1.98
N LEU A 274 -4.75 -2.83 2.02
CA LEU A 274 -6.07 -2.37 1.59
C LEU A 274 -6.29 -2.59 0.09
N GLU A 275 -5.30 -2.25 -0.74
CA GLU A 275 -5.41 -2.50 -2.17
C GLU A 275 -5.42 -4.00 -2.49
N MET A 276 -4.71 -4.84 -1.74
CA MET A 276 -4.83 -6.30 -1.88
C MET A 276 -6.26 -6.79 -1.62
N LEU A 277 -6.95 -6.20 -0.63
CA LEU A 277 -8.35 -6.52 -0.37
C LEU A 277 -9.26 -6.02 -1.50
N SER A 278 -9.11 -4.76 -1.90
CA SER A 278 -9.96 -4.14 -2.93
C SER A 278 -9.72 -4.69 -4.34
N ALA A 279 -8.51 -5.19 -4.65
CA ALA A 279 -8.22 -5.91 -5.90
C ALA A 279 -9.07 -7.20 -6.03
N GLY A 280 -9.64 -7.69 -4.93
CA GLY A 280 -10.62 -8.76 -4.92
C GLY A 280 -10.05 -10.14 -5.28
N GLY A 281 -10.95 -11.08 -5.53
CA GLY A 281 -10.63 -12.42 -6.06
C GLY A 281 -10.16 -13.46 -5.03
N LEU A 282 -9.71 -13.04 -3.84
CA LEU A 282 -9.25 -13.96 -2.79
C LEU A 282 -9.78 -13.61 -1.38
N PHE A 283 -9.65 -12.36 -0.96
CA PHE A 283 -9.97 -11.94 0.41
C PHE A 283 -11.30 -11.18 0.47
N LYS A 284 -12.05 -11.37 1.57
CA LYS A 284 -13.26 -10.61 1.91
C LYS A 284 -13.04 -9.67 3.09
N GLU A 285 -12.11 -10.03 3.98
CA GLU A 285 -11.73 -9.21 5.13
C GLU A 285 -10.19 -9.11 5.24
N LEU A 286 -9.69 -8.02 5.81
CA LEU A 286 -8.26 -7.83 6.07
C LEU A 286 -7.67 -8.95 6.93
N SER A 287 -8.48 -9.50 7.86
CA SER A 287 -8.08 -10.55 8.79
C SER A 287 -7.72 -11.87 8.11
N GLU A 288 -8.13 -12.06 6.84
CA GLU A 288 -7.88 -13.26 6.06
C GLU A 288 -6.52 -13.24 5.36
N ILE A 289 -5.93 -12.05 5.16
CA ILE A 289 -4.67 -11.90 4.44
C ILE A 289 -3.56 -12.63 5.23
N PRO A 290 -2.82 -13.57 4.60
CA PRO A 290 -1.73 -14.31 5.25
C PRO A 290 -0.48 -13.42 5.39
N LEU A 291 -0.63 -12.32 6.12
CA LEU A 291 0.40 -11.33 6.43
C LEU A 291 0.65 -11.32 7.94
N VAL A 292 1.92 -11.41 8.33
CA VAL A 292 2.36 -11.22 9.72
C VAL A 292 3.25 -9.98 9.80
N ALA A 293 2.87 -9.02 10.64
CA ALA A 293 3.67 -7.84 10.93
C ALA A 293 4.57 -8.07 12.15
N VAL A 294 5.85 -7.72 12.04
CA VAL A 294 6.86 -7.86 13.09
C VAL A 294 7.38 -6.47 13.45
N TYR A 295 7.14 -6.05 14.68
CA TYR A 295 7.57 -4.76 15.21
C TYR A 295 8.69 -4.93 16.24
N CYS A 296 9.84 -4.34 15.97
CA CYS A 296 10.98 -4.30 16.89
C CYS A 296 11.19 -2.89 17.46
N SER A 297 11.37 -2.78 18.79
CA SER A 297 11.48 -1.47 19.45
C SER A 297 12.83 -0.79 19.20
N LYS A 298 13.90 -1.56 18.98
CA LYS A 298 15.25 -1.02 18.73
C LYS A 298 15.48 -0.54 17.30
N ASN A 299 14.70 -1.04 16.34
CA ASN A 299 15.00 -0.87 14.92
C ASN A 299 14.06 0.12 14.22
N SER A 300 13.13 0.81 14.89
CA SER A 300 12.22 1.75 14.22
C SER A 300 12.93 2.94 13.54
N LEU A 301 12.41 3.43 12.41
CA LEU A 301 13.01 4.54 11.64
C LEU A 301 12.92 5.92 12.35
N LYS A 302 12.57 5.99 13.63
CA LYS A 302 12.26 7.21 14.42
C LYS A 302 11.13 8.08 13.83
N THR A 303 10.57 7.68 12.70
CA THR A 303 9.50 8.36 11.95
C THR A 303 8.15 8.12 12.57
N VAL A 304 7.90 6.89 13.02
CA VAL A 304 6.62 6.45 13.59
C VAL A 304 6.86 5.65 14.86
N ASN A 305 6.05 5.86 15.90
CA ASN A 305 6.11 5.03 17.10
C ASN A 305 5.47 3.66 16.82
N PRO A 306 6.24 2.54 16.86
CA PRO A 306 5.70 1.19 16.63
C PRO A 306 4.56 0.81 17.58
N GLY A 307 4.54 1.37 18.79
CA GLY A 307 3.48 1.18 19.78
C GLY A 307 2.11 1.76 19.38
N LEU A 308 2.06 2.66 18.38
CA LEU A 308 0.82 3.10 17.74
C LEU A 308 0.45 2.25 16.53
N LEU A 309 1.38 1.46 15.99
CA LEU A 309 1.11 0.60 14.82
C LEU A 309 0.63 -0.79 15.22
N VAL A 310 1.18 -1.34 16.32
CA VAL A 310 0.77 -2.65 16.85
C VAL A 310 -0.74 -2.73 17.13
N PRO A 311 -1.37 -1.78 17.86
CA PRO A 311 -2.80 -1.86 18.12
C PRO A 311 -3.64 -1.57 16.86
N ALA A 312 -3.15 -0.75 15.92
CA ALA A 312 -3.83 -0.54 14.64
C ALA A 312 -3.91 -1.84 13.84
N PHE A 313 -2.80 -2.56 13.68
CA PHE A 313 -2.80 -3.85 12.99
C PHE A 313 -3.70 -4.88 13.69
N SER A 314 -3.59 -5.01 15.01
CA SER A 314 -4.44 -5.96 15.76
C SER A 314 -5.92 -5.61 15.66
N GLY A 315 -6.27 -4.33 15.74
CA GLY A 315 -7.63 -3.82 15.55
C GLY A 315 -8.20 -4.08 14.15
N LEU A 316 -7.35 -4.11 13.11
CA LEU A 316 -7.73 -4.53 11.77
C LEU A 316 -7.85 -6.05 11.63
N GLY A 317 -7.49 -6.81 12.66
CA GLY A 317 -7.50 -8.29 12.69
C GLY A 317 -6.34 -8.93 11.95
N LEU A 318 -5.29 -8.16 11.64
CA LEU A 318 -4.05 -8.66 11.07
C LEU A 318 -3.16 -9.27 12.16
N GLU A 319 -2.30 -10.19 11.78
CA GLU A 319 -1.40 -10.86 12.71
C GLU A 319 -0.20 -9.97 13.07
N VAL A 320 0.07 -9.82 14.36
CA VAL A 320 1.16 -8.97 14.87
C VAL A 320 2.02 -9.71 15.87
N LEU A 321 3.33 -9.63 15.66
CA LEU A 321 4.38 -10.01 16.59
C LEU A 321 5.18 -8.77 16.99
N ALA A 322 5.55 -8.69 18.26
CA ALA A 322 6.35 -7.60 18.78
C ALA A 322 7.62 -8.14 19.44
N ILE A 323 8.73 -7.44 19.29
CA ILE A 323 10.05 -7.83 19.81
C ILE A 323 10.56 -6.70 20.68
N GLY A 324 10.84 -7.00 21.95
CA GLY A 324 11.37 -6.04 22.92
C GLY A 324 10.45 -5.80 24.12
N LYS A 325 11.06 -5.41 25.24
CA LYS A 325 10.37 -5.24 26.53
C LYS A 325 9.36 -4.10 26.52
N ASP A 326 9.57 -3.10 25.68
CA ASP A 326 8.69 -1.93 25.53
C ASP A 326 7.28 -2.34 25.08
N PHE A 327 7.13 -3.52 24.47
CA PHE A 327 5.84 -4.02 24.01
C PHE A 327 5.09 -4.90 25.03
N LEU A 328 5.70 -5.24 26.17
CA LEU A 328 5.05 -6.05 27.21
C LEU A 328 3.68 -5.50 27.65
N PRO A 329 3.47 -4.18 27.77
CA PRO A 329 2.16 -3.64 28.07
C PRO A 329 1.07 -3.99 27.05
N PHE A 330 1.40 -4.11 25.76
CA PHE A 330 0.39 -4.47 24.74
C PHE A 330 -0.08 -5.91 24.87
N LYS A 331 0.79 -6.85 25.26
CA LYS A 331 0.41 -8.23 25.58
C LYS A 331 -0.60 -8.31 26.73
N LEU A 332 -0.52 -7.37 27.68
CA LEU A 332 -1.48 -7.29 28.78
C LEU A 332 -2.85 -6.81 28.31
N LEU A 333 -2.90 -5.94 27.30
CA LEU A 333 -4.11 -5.33 26.76
C LEU A 333 -4.77 -6.23 25.72
N ASP A 334 -3.99 -6.84 24.84
CA ASP A 334 -4.45 -7.71 23.77
C ASP A 334 -3.65 -9.01 23.73
N GLU A 335 -4.33 -10.12 24.01
CA GLU A 335 -3.72 -11.45 24.06
C GLU A 335 -3.30 -11.97 22.69
N LYS A 336 -3.79 -11.37 21.60
CA LYS A 336 -3.38 -11.70 20.23
C LYS A 336 -1.97 -11.21 19.91
N VAL A 337 -1.53 -10.15 20.60
CA VAL A 337 -0.19 -9.58 20.45
C VAL A 337 0.80 -10.44 21.21
N LYS A 338 1.57 -11.25 20.48
CA LYS A 338 2.68 -12.01 21.07
C LYS A 338 3.93 -11.14 21.11
N VAL A 339 4.56 -11.09 22.29
CA VAL A 339 5.79 -10.34 22.55
C VAL A 339 6.93 -11.32 22.80
N PHE A 340 8.02 -11.17 22.05
CA PHE A 340 9.24 -11.94 22.17
C PHE A 340 10.37 -11.11 22.78
N GLU A 341 11.28 -11.81 23.47
CA GLU A 341 12.58 -11.25 23.82
C GLU A 341 13.51 -11.22 22.60
N GLU A 342 14.53 -10.37 22.66
CA GLU A 342 15.53 -10.27 21.61
C GLU A 342 16.36 -11.56 21.50
N GLY A 343 16.79 -11.91 20.28
CA GLY A 343 17.64 -13.08 20.03
C GLY A 343 16.88 -14.40 19.81
N LEU A 344 15.55 -14.41 19.90
CA LEU A 344 14.71 -15.61 19.70
C LEU A 344 14.29 -15.82 18.23
N ALA A 345 15.22 -15.67 17.28
CA ALA A 345 14.93 -15.68 15.84
C ALA A 345 14.19 -16.95 15.37
N ASP A 346 14.58 -18.13 15.86
CA ASP A 346 13.95 -19.40 15.48
C ASP A 346 12.51 -19.54 15.99
N GLN A 347 12.22 -19.04 17.19
CA GLN A 347 10.85 -19.06 17.74
C GLN A 347 9.96 -18.08 16.96
N ILE A 348 10.49 -16.91 16.63
CA ILE A 348 9.79 -15.91 15.81
C ILE A 348 9.48 -16.50 14.43
N LEU A 349 10.44 -17.19 13.80
CA LEU A 349 10.23 -17.87 12.52
C LEU A 349 9.09 -18.89 12.59
N GLN A 350 9.11 -19.76 13.59
CA GLN A 350 8.07 -20.78 13.78
C GLN A 350 6.69 -20.14 13.95
N GLU A 351 6.60 -19.10 14.77
CA GLU A 351 5.35 -18.37 15.01
C GLU A 351 4.82 -17.71 13.72
N ILE A 352 5.70 -17.09 12.92
CA ILE A 352 5.33 -16.49 11.63
C ILE A 352 4.72 -17.55 10.71
N ILE A 353 5.42 -18.69 10.56
CA ILE A 353 4.98 -19.78 9.67
C ILE A 353 3.63 -20.34 10.15
N GLU A 354 3.49 -20.61 11.45
CA GLU A 354 2.26 -21.16 12.02
C GLU A 354 1.05 -20.24 11.78
N ARG A 355 1.20 -18.94 11.99
CA ARG A 355 0.14 -17.95 11.75
C ARG A 355 -0.25 -17.88 10.28
N ILE A 356 0.73 -17.82 9.38
CA ILE A 356 0.50 -17.83 7.92
C ILE A 356 -0.24 -19.10 7.51
N GLU A 357 0.23 -20.27 7.94
CA GLU A 357 -0.40 -21.54 7.60
C GLU A 357 -1.82 -21.66 8.14
N THR A 358 -2.08 -21.15 9.34
CA THR A 358 -3.42 -21.11 9.93
C THR A 358 -4.38 -20.31 9.06
N LYS A 359 -3.97 -19.12 8.58
CA LYS A 359 -4.77 -18.31 7.66
C LYS A 359 -4.99 -19.02 6.32
N ARG A 360 -3.95 -19.63 5.75
CA ARG A 360 -4.06 -20.41 4.50
C ARG A 360 -5.05 -21.57 4.63
N LYS A 361 -5.06 -22.26 5.77
CA LYS A 361 -6.01 -23.34 6.07
C LYS A 361 -7.44 -22.81 6.13
N THR A 362 -7.68 -21.71 6.85
CA THR A 362 -8.99 -21.05 6.93
C THR A 362 -9.51 -20.62 5.55
N LEU A 363 -8.63 -20.12 4.68
CA LEU A 363 -8.96 -19.75 3.31
C LEU A 363 -9.10 -20.93 2.34
N GLY A 364 -8.74 -22.15 2.76
CA GLY A 364 -8.77 -23.33 1.90
C GLY A 364 -7.77 -23.28 0.73
N ILE A 365 -6.67 -22.52 0.86
CA ILE A 365 -5.58 -22.40 -0.13
C ILE A 365 -4.33 -23.20 0.26
N HIS A 366 -4.47 -24.11 1.23
CA HIS A 366 -3.39 -24.98 1.70
C HIS A 366 -3.10 -26.15 0.74
N GLN A 367 -4.03 -26.46 -0.16
CA GLN A 367 -3.85 -27.47 -1.21
C GLN A 367 -4.08 -26.84 -2.58
N PRO A 368 -3.31 -27.24 -3.61
CA PRO A 368 -3.54 -26.78 -4.97
C PRO A 368 -4.92 -27.26 -5.42
N LYS A 369 -5.85 -26.32 -5.65
CA LYS A 369 -7.14 -26.67 -6.25
C LYS A 369 -6.91 -27.15 -7.69
N PRO A 370 -7.57 -28.24 -8.13
CA PRO A 370 -7.44 -28.71 -9.49
C PRO A 370 -7.85 -27.60 -10.47
N ARG A 371 -7.12 -27.47 -11.58
CA ARG A 371 -7.45 -26.49 -12.63
C ARG A 371 -8.81 -26.87 -13.21
N VAL A 372 -9.84 -26.09 -12.90
CA VAL A 372 -11.16 -26.24 -13.51
C VAL A 372 -11.13 -25.47 -14.83
N LEU A 373 -11.36 -26.18 -15.94
CA LEU A 373 -11.60 -25.53 -17.23
C LEU A 373 -12.96 -24.85 -17.16
N PHE A 374 -12.95 -23.52 -17.06
CA PHE A 374 -14.16 -22.72 -17.06
C PHE A 374 -14.79 -22.74 -18.47
N ASP A 375 -16.06 -23.14 -18.54
CA ASP A 375 -16.86 -22.96 -19.75
C ASP A 375 -17.27 -21.47 -19.94
N MET A 376 -17.90 -21.17 -21.08
CA MET A 376 -18.34 -19.81 -21.42
C MET A 376 -19.39 -19.25 -20.43
N GLU A 377 -20.19 -20.10 -19.80
CA GLU A 377 -21.29 -19.71 -18.90
C GLU A 377 -20.74 -19.36 -17.51
N MET A 378 -19.82 -20.19 -17.00
CA MET A 378 -19.07 -19.91 -15.77
C MET A 378 -18.27 -18.61 -15.88
N ARG A 379 -17.65 -18.32 -17.04
CA ARG A 379 -16.95 -17.04 -17.26
C ARG A 379 -17.89 -15.84 -17.21
N ARG A 380 -19.11 -15.95 -17.78
CA ARG A 380 -20.12 -14.88 -17.74
C ARG A 380 -20.70 -14.65 -16.35
N SER A 381 -20.68 -15.66 -15.49
CA SER A 381 -21.13 -15.52 -14.09
C SER A 381 -20.09 -14.84 -13.18
N LEU A 382 -18.82 -14.77 -13.59
CA LEU A 382 -17.74 -14.11 -12.85
C LEU A 382 -17.65 -12.59 -13.14
N SER A 383 -18.17 -12.13 -14.28
CA SER A 383 -18.11 -10.71 -14.68
C SER A 383 -19.09 -9.79 -13.94
N SER A 384 -19.88 -10.31 -12.99
CA SER A 384 -20.89 -9.52 -12.25
C SER A 384 -20.38 -8.85 -10.97
N SER A 385 -19.08 -8.96 -10.63
CA SER A 385 -18.49 -8.30 -9.47
C SER A 385 -17.21 -7.53 -9.83
N GLU A 386 -17.29 -6.65 -10.82
CA GLU A 386 -16.24 -5.66 -11.11
C GLU A 386 -16.53 -4.39 -10.32
N HIS A 387 -16.23 -4.38 -9.02
CA HIS A 387 -16.02 -3.12 -8.32
C HIS A 387 -14.56 -2.72 -8.55
N MET A 388 -14.34 -1.65 -9.31
CA MET A 388 -13.00 -1.06 -9.46
C MET A 388 -12.49 -0.62 -8.08
N SER A 389 -11.29 -1.08 -7.70
CA SER A 389 -10.66 -0.73 -6.44
C SER A 389 -10.51 0.80 -6.31
N PHE A 390 -10.47 1.29 -5.08
CA PHE A 390 -10.24 2.70 -4.80
C PHE A 390 -9.00 3.22 -5.55
N TYR A 391 -7.88 2.49 -5.51
CA TYR A 391 -6.66 2.90 -6.21
C TYR A 391 -6.74 2.75 -7.74
N GLN A 392 -7.53 1.80 -8.25
CA GLN A 392 -7.81 1.72 -9.69
C GLN A 392 -8.62 2.92 -10.21
N GLN A 393 -9.52 3.48 -9.39
CA GLN A 393 -10.22 4.73 -9.69
C GLN A 393 -9.25 5.92 -9.69
N ILE A 394 -8.32 5.97 -8.73
CA ILE A 394 -7.24 6.98 -8.68
C ILE A 394 -6.32 6.88 -9.90
N LEU A 395 -5.96 5.67 -10.33
CA LEU A 395 -5.17 5.44 -11.54
C LEU A 395 -5.93 5.87 -12.81
N LEU A 396 -7.23 5.60 -12.90
CA LEU A 396 -8.07 6.10 -14.00
C LEU A 396 -8.20 7.63 -14.00
N GLU A 397 -8.27 8.26 -12.83
CA GLU A 397 -8.27 9.72 -12.73
C GLU A 397 -6.91 10.34 -13.01
N ARG A 398 -5.80 9.70 -12.59
CA ARG A 398 -4.45 10.01 -13.07
C ARG A 398 -4.44 10.04 -14.60
N PHE A 399 -4.99 9.02 -15.26
CA PHE A 399 -5.08 9.02 -16.72
C PHE A 399 -5.87 10.19 -17.31
N LYS A 400 -7.00 10.57 -16.71
CA LYS A 400 -7.81 11.70 -17.19
C LYS A 400 -7.08 13.05 -17.03
N ASN A 401 -6.32 13.23 -15.96
CA ASN A 401 -5.65 14.49 -15.63
C ASN A 401 -4.21 14.60 -16.18
N THR A 402 -3.49 13.50 -16.40
CA THR A 402 -2.19 13.51 -17.11
C THR A 402 -2.33 13.87 -18.59
N PHE A 403 -3.54 13.85 -19.14
CA PHE A 403 -3.82 14.36 -20.49
C PHE A 403 -3.78 15.90 -20.59
N SER A 404 -3.64 16.65 -19.49
CA SER A 404 -3.65 18.13 -19.52
C SER A 404 -2.32 18.83 -19.23
N SER A 405 -1.27 18.20 -18.70
CA SER A 405 0.05 18.85 -18.65
C SER A 405 1.22 17.86 -18.58
N GLU A 406 2.03 17.90 -19.64
CA GLU A 406 3.35 17.29 -19.83
C GLU A 406 3.39 15.77 -20.01
N MET A 407 3.45 15.36 -21.30
CA MET A 407 3.68 13.98 -21.74
C MET A 407 5.01 13.44 -21.20
N LEU A 408 4.96 12.39 -20.39
CA LEU A 408 6.10 11.47 -20.26
C LEU A 408 6.38 10.81 -21.62
N PRO A 409 7.65 10.51 -21.95
CA PRO A 409 8.03 9.93 -23.24
C PRO A 409 7.34 8.59 -23.45
N VAL A 410 6.32 8.54 -24.32
CA VAL A 410 5.56 7.30 -24.55
C VAL A 410 6.04 6.66 -25.84
N LYS A 411 6.42 5.38 -25.76
CA LYS A 411 6.79 4.60 -26.94
C LYS A 411 5.56 4.33 -27.79
N ARG A 412 5.62 4.66 -29.08
CA ARG A 412 4.56 4.45 -30.07
C ARG A 412 5.13 3.72 -31.28
N ALA A 413 4.29 2.87 -31.88
CA ALA A 413 4.69 2.18 -33.10
C ALA A 413 4.77 3.19 -34.25
N GLU A 414 5.92 3.24 -34.90
CA GLU A 414 6.14 3.98 -36.15
C GLU A 414 6.52 2.98 -37.25
N ILE A 415 6.08 3.25 -38.47
CA ILE A 415 6.26 2.36 -39.61
C ILE A 415 7.17 3.04 -40.63
N PHE A 416 8.33 2.44 -40.90
CA PHE A 416 9.22 2.82 -41.99
C PHE A 416 8.57 2.41 -43.31
N ARG A 417 7.95 3.38 -44.00
CA ARG A 417 7.23 3.15 -45.25
C ARG A 417 8.10 2.48 -46.32
N GLU A 418 9.38 2.83 -46.36
CA GLU A 418 10.36 2.27 -47.31
C GLU A 418 10.61 0.77 -47.13
N ARG A 419 10.39 0.23 -45.93
CA ARG A 419 10.56 -1.19 -45.61
C ARG A 419 9.24 -1.95 -45.52
N CYS A 420 8.11 -1.24 -45.53
CA CYS A 420 6.79 -1.85 -45.38
C CYS A 420 6.35 -2.54 -46.67
N ILE A 421 6.19 -3.87 -46.62
CA ILE A 421 5.68 -4.66 -47.75
C ILE A 421 4.15 -4.76 -47.80
N ASN A 422 3.43 -4.01 -46.96
CA ASN A 422 1.97 -4.00 -46.89
C ASN A 422 1.33 -5.40 -46.73
N CYS A 423 1.93 -6.27 -45.90
CA CYS A 423 1.37 -7.59 -45.60
C CYS A 423 0.17 -7.56 -44.63
N PHE A 424 -0.06 -6.42 -43.97
CA PHE A 424 -1.16 -6.16 -43.02
C PHE A 424 -1.21 -7.04 -41.77
N ASN A 425 -0.17 -7.83 -41.47
CA ASN A 425 -0.09 -8.64 -40.25
C ASN A 425 -0.24 -7.79 -38.98
N CYS A 426 0.39 -6.62 -38.95
CA CYS A 426 0.32 -5.69 -37.84
C CYS A 426 -1.10 -5.18 -37.55
N VAL A 427 -1.99 -5.12 -38.56
CA VAL A 427 -3.41 -4.78 -38.39
C VAL A 427 -4.16 -5.92 -37.73
N LYS A 428 -3.90 -7.16 -38.15
CA LYS A 428 -4.57 -8.36 -37.62
C LYS A 428 -4.18 -8.68 -36.18
N ILE A 429 -2.89 -8.52 -35.85
CA ILE A 429 -2.39 -8.92 -34.53
C ILE A 429 -2.58 -7.84 -33.46
N CYS A 430 -2.89 -6.59 -33.83
CA CYS A 430 -3.00 -5.51 -32.86
C CYS A 430 -4.22 -5.72 -31.93
N PRO A 431 -4.02 -6.02 -30.63
CA PRO A 431 -5.13 -6.29 -29.73
C PRO A 431 -5.88 -5.01 -29.32
N PHE A 432 -5.32 -3.85 -29.63
CA PHE A 432 -5.87 -2.52 -29.31
C PHE A 432 -6.52 -1.84 -30.53
N SER A 433 -6.56 -2.51 -31.68
CA SER A 433 -7.08 -1.96 -32.95
C SER A 433 -6.48 -0.59 -33.28
N ALA A 434 -5.20 -0.41 -32.96
CA ALA A 434 -4.47 0.84 -33.16
C ALA A 434 -3.90 0.96 -34.58
N MET A 435 -3.91 -0.11 -35.37
CA MET A 435 -3.42 -0.13 -36.74
C MET A 435 -4.61 -0.21 -37.69
N SER A 436 -4.69 0.66 -38.69
CA SER A 436 -5.72 0.63 -39.72
C SER A 436 -5.12 0.78 -41.13
N ILE A 437 -5.87 0.34 -42.14
CA ILE A 437 -5.46 0.46 -43.53
C ILE A 437 -5.97 1.80 -44.07
N ASP A 438 -5.06 2.63 -44.57
CA ASP A 438 -5.42 3.76 -45.42
C ASP A 438 -5.53 3.27 -46.86
N HIS A 439 -6.77 3.14 -47.32
CA HIS A 439 -7.08 2.69 -48.68
C HIS A 439 -6.67 3.72 -49.75
N VAL A 440 -6.49 4.99 -49.39
CA VAL A 440 -6.14 6.06 -50.33
C VAL A 440 -4.62 6.14 -50.48
N ALA A 441 -3.88 6.09 -49.36
CA ALA A 441 -2.42 6.15 -49.37
C ALA A 441 -1.73 4.78 -49.52
N ASN A 442 -2.50 3.68 -49.57
CA ASN A 442 -2.01 2.30 -49.53
C ASN A 442 -0.93 2.08 -48.44
N SER A 443 -1.22 2.60 -47.25
CA SER A 443 -0.30 2.60 -46.12
C SER A 443 -1.03 2.22 -44.83
N ILE A 444 -0.26 1.88 -43.81
CA ILE A 444 -0.81 1.53 -42.50
C ILE A 444 -0.75 2.76 -41.61
N LEU A 445 -1.90 3.14 -41.05
CA LEU A 445 -2.03 4.24 -40.10
C LEU A 445 -1.97 3.70 -38.68
N VAL A 446 -1.24 4.42 -37.83
CA VAL A 446 -1.16 4.14 -36.40
C VAL A 446 -1.96 5.20 -35.66
N ASP A 447 -3.05 4.78 -35.02
CA ASP A 447 -3.79 5.63 -34.09
C ASP A 447 -2.98 5.76 -32.79
N LEU A 448 -2.26 6.87 -32.67
CA LEU A 448 -1.38 7.15 -31.54
C LEU A 448 -2.12 7.22 -30.19
N LYS A 449 -3.44 7.41 -30.20
CA LYS A 449 -4.26 7.41 -28.97
C LYS A 449 -4.58 6.00 -28.51
N LYS A 450 -4.73 5.05 -29.45
CA LYS A 450 -5.00 3.63 -29.15
C LYS A 450 -3.73 2.79 -29.03
N CYS A 451 -2.64 3.23 -29.65
CA CYS A 451 -1.36 2.53 -29.60
C CYS A 451 -0.80 2.56 -28.18
N THR A 452 -0.61 1.40 -27.57
CA THR A 452 -0.07 1.27 -26.20
C THR A 452 1.45 1.11 -26.17
N GLY A 453 2.11 0.98 -27.33
CA GLY A 453 3.55 0.74 -27.42
C GLY A 453 3.99 -0.69 -27.06
N CYS A 454 3.06 -1.65 -27.02
CA CYS A 454 3.31 -3.04 -26.59
C CYS A 454 4.31 -3.85 -27.46
N GLY A 455 4.62 -3.39 -28.67
CA GLY A 455 5.64 -4.01 -29.53
C GLY A 455 5.23 -5.32 -30.25
N ILE A 456 4.01 -5.83 -30.08
CA ILE A 456 3.54 -7.08 -30.72
C ILE A 456 3.68 -7.02 -32.25
N CYS A 457 3.35 -5.88 -32.85
CA CYS A 457 3.47 -5.69 -34.30
C CYS A 457 4.90 -5.75 -34.83
N ILE A 458 5.91 -5.53 -33.98
CA ILE A 458 7.33 -5.55 -34.36
C ILE A 458 7.79 -6.99 -34.55
N GLY A 459 7.47 -7.86 -33.58
CA GLY A 459 7.81 -9.28 -33.65
C GLY A 459 7.14 -10.00 -34.82
N GLU A 460 5.97 -9.51 -35.24
CA GLU A 460 5.20 -10.08 -36.35
C GLU A 460 5.47 -9.42 -37.71
N CYS A 461 6.35 -8.41 -37.77
CA CYS A 461 6.65 -7.73 -39.03
C CYS A 461 7.76 -8.49 -39.78
N PRO A 462 7.45 -9.21 -40.88
CA PRO A 462 8.45 -10.00 -41.59
C PRO A 462 9.51 -9.14 -42.30
N SER A 463 9.22 -7.85 -42.54
CA SER A 463 10.13 -6.91 -43.16
C SER A 463 10.79 -5.96 -42.15
N GLU A 464 10.60 -6.20 -40.85
CA GLU A 464 11.16 -5.40 -39.75
C GLU A 464 10.94 -3.89 -39.93
N ALA A 465 9.80 -3.53 -40.52
CA ALA A 465 9.46 -2.16 -40.90
C ALA A 465 8.87 -1.34 -39.74
N ILE A 466 8.69 -1.92 -38.56
CA ILE A 466 8.00 -1.29 -37.43
C ILE A 466 8.96 -1.16 -36.25
N TYR A 467 8.97 0.00 -35.61
CA TYR A 467 9.82 0.31 -34.46
C TYR A 467 9.04 1.11 -33.42
N LEU A 468 9.54 1.11 -32.19
CA LEU A 468 9.00 1.97 -31.13
C LEU A 468 9.76 3.28 -31.10
N GLN A 469 9.11 4.35 -31.53
CA GLN A 469 9.62 5.70 -31.36
C GLN A 469 9.16 6.25 -30.01
N VAL A 470 10.08 6.87 -29.29
CA VAL A 470 9.75 7.65 -28.09
C VAL A 470 9.19 9.00 -28.57
N ILE A 471 7.92 9.26 -28.26
CA ILE A 471 7.22 10.51 -28.60
C ILE A 471 7.00 11.34 -27.34
#